data_AF-A0AAV5A3R4-F1
#
_entry.id   AF-A0AAV5A3R4-F1
#
_cell.length_a   1.000
_cell.length_b   1.000
_cell.length_c   1.000
_cell.angle_alpha   90.00
_cell.angle_beta   90.00
_cell.angle_gamma   90.00
#
_symmetry.space_group_name_H-M   'P 1'
#
loop_
_entity.id
_entity.type
_entity.pdbx_description
1 polymer ?
#
loop_
_entity_poly.entity_id
_entity_poly.type
_entity_poly.pdbx_seq_one_letter_code
_entity_poly.pdbx_strand_id
1 'polypeptide(L)'
;MNALEPFLENEDDDSIVPKQPRTITQQITTLEISSGLLDCPSFRINLNVNASPGCGGIAWPAGSVLANYLTTKKSLLGLNVIELGSGTGFVGIVAGLMQAKNVWITDQKQLLDLMQSNVNLNGLNDNVKVEELDWAHSLPSSIPATPDLVLAADCVYYEPAFPLLINTLSALTTSKKTEVLFCYKKRRRHAHATRRTLWTQLPKTTNLNHHSKFFLSNATYLSSSQSLPPISPPSVGYWLLASSALVYGIIVVGGVTRLTESGLSITEWRPISGILPPLNKQDWEIEFNKYKTTPEFKLLNHRMNLDEFKKIFYMEYTHRVLGRLIGITFVVPYIYYAASKRLTPTLPVKLGGLAALIGVQGFIGWYMVKSGLEDILLDTPGVVPRVSQYRLALHLGTALALYAGMLGIGLSVLKDWKFVQSGIWNNGVHSWQNVVKNPMIRRFKGNALLVTGLVGLTALSGAFVAGLDAGLVYNEFPTMGGSLIPPKDELISSAYAINHDKSDLWRNFFENPTTVQFDHRLLAMTTYLSTMGLYLSTLRPSLRAVLPLATRKLVLGTFAVANVQVLLGISTLLYLVPVPVAAAHQAGSVALLTFMIAVMASLRRPGAVARLWRDAAAKAKPVPQK
;
A
#
# COMPACT_ATOMS: atom_id res chain seq x y z
N MET A 1 -6.30 20.60 -33.77
CA MET A 1 -7.03 19.43 -34.27
C MET A 1 -6.02 18.43 -34.78
N ASN A 2 -5.64 17.47 -33.93
CA ASN A 2 -4.72 16.37 -34.25
C ASN A 2 -5.51 15.07 -34.09
N ALA A 3 -5.72 14.37 -35.19
CA ALA A 3 -6.47 13.12 -35.25
C ALA A 3 -5.51 11.93 -35.14
N LEU A 4 -5.17 11.52 -33.91
CA LEU A 4 -4.46 10.26 -33.61
C LEU A 4 -4.84 9.70 -32.21
N GLU A 5 -6.07 9.90 -31.76
CA GLU A 5 -6.73 9.10 -30.71
C GLU A 5 -7.88 8.35 -31.39
N PRO A 6 -7.72 7.05 -31.70
CA PRO A 6 -8.28 6.04 -30.82
C PRO A 6 -7.51 4.68 -30.88
N PHE A 7 -6.62 4.40 -29.92
CA PHE A 7 -6.12 3.03 -29.69
C PHE A 7 -5.87 2.73 -28.20
N LEU A 8 -6.53 3.48 -27.31
CA LEU A 8 -6.47 3.27 -25.86
C LEU A 8 -7.88 3.16 -25.26
N GLU A 9 -8.76 2.42 -25.92
CA GLU A 9 -9.95 1.90 -25.24
C GLU A 9 -9.63 0.55 -24.61
N ASN A 10 -10.03 0.43 -23.36
CA ASN A 10 -10.05 -0.82 -22.60
C ASN A 10 -10.81 -1.88 -23.40
N GLU A 11 -10.12 -2.88 -23.94
CA GLU A 11 -10.77 -4.12 -24.38
C GLU A 11 -10.43 -5.23 -23.38
N ASP A 12 -11.48 -5.73 -22.74
CA ASP A 12 -11.51 -7.04 -22.10
C ASP A 12 -11.05 -8.11 -23.12
N ASP A 13 -9.83 -8.63 -22.93
CA ASP A 13 -9.18 -9.64 -23.77
C ASP A 13 -9.82 -11.03 -23.53
N ASP A 14 -11.04 -11.20 -24.01
CA ASP A 14 -11.84 -12.44 -23.94
C ASP A 14 -11.61 -13.39 -25.15
N SER A 15 -10.78 -13.01 -26.13
CA SER A 15 -10.48 -13.83 -27.31
C SER A 15 -9.29 -14.77 -27.11
N ILE A 16 -9.50 -16.07 -27.38
CA ILE A 16 -8.53 -17.17 -27.17
C ILE A 16 -7.36 -17.13 -28.17
N VAL A 17 -7.61 -16.66 -29.39
CA VAL A 17 -6.60 -16.47 -30.43
C VAL A 17 -6.23 -14.98 -30.46
N PRO A 18 -4.94 -14.61 -30.58
CA PRO A 18 -4.57 -13.21 -30.77
C PRO A 18 -5.35 -12.62 -31.96
N LYS A 19 -6.08 -11.51 -31.75
CA LYS A 19 -6.76 -10.81 -32.85
C LYS A 19 -5.72 -10.44 -33.91
N GLN A 20 -5.96 -10.85 -35.15
CA GLN A 20 -5.12 -10.50 -36.29
C GLN A 20 -5.12 -8.96 -36.44
N PRO A 21 -3.96 -8.28 -36.49
CA PRO A 21 -3.92 -6.86 -36.80
C PRO A 21 -4.48 -6.61 -38.22
N ARG A 22 -5.14 -5.46 -38.45
CA ARG A 22 -5.61 -5.07 -39.79
C ARG A 22 -4.43 -5.11 -40.78
N THR A 23 -4.70 -5.64 -41.97
CA THR A 23 -3.76 -6.03 -43.04
C THR A 23 -2.53 -5.12 -43.18
N ILE A 24 -1.41 -5.52 -42.59
CA ILE A 24 -0.08 -4.95 -42.88
C ILE A 24 0.52 -5.81 -44.00
N THR A 25 0.68 -5.22 -45.17
CA THR A 25 1.29 -5.87 -46.34
C THR A 25 2.67 -5.27 -46.58
N GLN A 26 3.73 -6.07 -46.37
CA GLN A 26 5.10 -5.75 -46.76
C GLN A 26 5.66 -4.41 -46.25
N GLN A 27 5.57 -4.18 -44.93
CA GLN A 27 6.23 -3.04 -44.30
C GLN A 27 7.55 -3.49 -43.68
N ILE A 28 8.66 -2.77 -43.94
CA ILE A 28 9.91 -2.97 -43.21
C ILE A 28 9.81 -2.23 -41.87
N THR A 29 9.95 -2.96 -40.78
CA THR A 29 10.07 -2.42 -39.42
C THR A 29 11.50 -2.59 -38.94
N THR A 30 12.13 -1.50 -38.51
CA THR A 30 13.46 -1.55 -37.90
C THR A 30 13.32 -1.64 -36.37
N LEU A 31 13.95 -2.66 -35.79
CA LEU A 31 14.03 -2.88 -34.36
C LEU A 31 15.48 -2.65 -33.90
N GLU A 32 15.66 -1.88 -32.83
CA GLU A 32 16.96 -1.73 -32.16
C GLU A 32 17.00 -2.59 -30.90
N ILE A 33 18.04 -3.41 -30.79
CA ILE A 33 18.31 -4.23 -29.60
C ILE A 33 19.62 -3.79 -28.98
N SER A 34 19.59 -3.46 -27.70
CA SER A 34 20.78 -3.12 -26.90
C SER A 34 20.77 -3.93 -25.61
N SER A 35 21.90 -4.52 -25.23
CA SER A 35 21.98 -5.39 -24.06
C SER A 35 21.84 -4.68 -22.70
N GLY A 36 21.83 -3.34 -22.68
CA GLY A 36 21.91 -2.55 -21.45
C GLY A 36 23.19 -2.80 -20.61
N LEU A 37 24.12 -3.63 -21.09
CA LEU A 37 25.45 -3.88 -20.56
C LEU A 37 26.45 -3.07 -21.39
N LEU A 38 27.46 -2.50 -20.73
CA LEU A 38 28.39 -1.51 -21.32
C LEU A 38 29.23 -2.04 -22.50
N ASP A 39 29.33 -3.36 -22.68
CA ASP A 39 30.28 -3.99 -23.63
C ASP A 39 29.62 -4.86 -24.71
N CYS A 40 28.31 -4.76 -24.95
CA CYS A 40 27.65 -5.54 -26.02
C CYS A 40 27.18 -4.61 -27.16
N PRO A 41 27.45 -4.94 -28.44
CA PRO A 41 27.03 -4.14 -29.57
C PRO A 41 25.50 -4.01 -29.63
N SER A 42 25.01 -2.80 -29.92
CA SER A 42 23.62 -2.57 -30.28
C SER A 42 23.39 -3.01 -31.73
N PHE A 43 22.36 -3.81 -31.96
CA PHE A 43 22.02 -4.32 -33.28
C PHE A 43 20.78 -3.62 -33.83
N ARG A 44 20.87 -3.17 -35.09
CA ARG A 44 19.70 -2.76 -35.88
C ARG A 44 19.24 -3.94 -36.70
N ILE A 45 17.98 -4.28 -36.59
CA ILE A 45 17.38 -5.44 -37.26
C ILE A 45 16.22 -4.95 -38.11
N ASN A 46 16.27 -5.26 -39.40
CA ASN A 46 15.20 -4.93 -40.33
C ASN A 46 14.33 -6.16 -40.55
N LEU A 47 13.04 -6.06 -40.21
CA LEU A 47 12.06 -7.13 -40.43
C LEU A 47 11.00 -6.65 -41.39
N ASN A 48 10.87 -7.32 -42.52
CA ASN A 48 9.65 -7.36 -43.30
C ASN A 48 8.55 -8.03 -42.45
N VAL A 49 7.42 -7.35 -42.31
CA VAL A 49 6.23 -7.87 -41.64
C VAL A 49 5.08 -8.00 -42.64
N ASN A 50 4.46 -9.18 -42.65
CA ASN A 50 3.33 -9.50 -43.51
C ASN A 50 2.32 -10.35 -42.75
N ALA A 51 1.24 -9.73 -42.28
CA ALA A 51 0.20 -10.41 -41.48
C ALA A 51 -0.80 -11.22 -42.33
N SER A 52 -0.66 -11.22 -43.66
CA SER A 52 -1.59 -11.91 -44.59
C SER A 52 -1.62 -13.45 -44.45
N PRO A 53 -0.49 -14.15 -44.18
CA PRO A 53 -0.48 -15.60 -43.96
C PRO A 53 -0.99 -16.04 -42.58
N GLY A 54 -1.30 -15.10 -41.67
CA GLY A 54 -1.76 -15.36 -40.31
C GLY A 54 -0.91 -14.67 -39.23
N CYS A 55 -0.98 -15.18 -38.00
CA CYS A 55 -0.36 -14.55 -36.81
C CYS A 55 1.18 -14.59 -36.79
N GLY A 56 1.84 -15.39 -37.64
CA GLY A 56 3.30 -15.50 -37.70
C GLY A 56 4.01 -14.33 -38.37
N GLY A 57 3.27 -13.46 -39.05
CA GLY A 57 3.79 -12.37 -39.86
C GLY A 57 4.34 -11.14 -39.14
N ILE A 58 4.31 -11.13 -37.79
CA ILE A 58 4.70 -10.00 -36.95
C ILE A 58 5.61 -10.44 -35.79
N ALA A 59 6.45 -9.54 -35.31
CA ALA A 59 7.26 -9.79 -34.12
C ALA A 59 6.41 -9.62 -32.84
N TRP A 60 6.25 -10.70 -32.08
CA TRP A 60 5.45 -10.71 -30.85
C TRP A 60 6.25 -10.21 -29.62
N PRO A 61 5.58 -9.69 -28.58
CA PRO A 61 6.24 -9.20 -27.36
C PRO A 61 7.13 -10.25 -26.67
N ALA A 62 6.75 -11.53 -26.69
CA ALA A 62 7.58 -12.60 -26.12
C ALA A 62 8.89 -12.79 -26.90
N GLY A 63 8.86 -12.65 -28.23
CA GLY A 63 10.06 -12.68 -29.07
C GLY A 63 11.00 -11.54 -28.74
N SER A 64 10.47 -10.33 -28.51
CA SER A 64 11.27 -9.17 -28.07
C SER A 64 11.93 -9.38 -26.70
N VAL A 65 11.22 -9.99 -25.75
CA VAL A 65 11.78 -10.30 -24.42
C VAL A 65 12.89 -11.34 -24.54
N LEU A 66 12.66 -12.40 -25.33
CA LEU A 66 13.63 -13.46 -25.52
C LEU A 66 14.88 -12.97 -26.26
N ALA A 67 14.70 -12.19 -27.32
CA ALA A 67 15.78 -11.56 -28.08
C ALA A 67 16.66 -10.66 -27.19
N ASN A 68 16.05 -9.78 -26.38
CA ASN A 68 16.80 -8.96 -25.42
C ASN A 68 17.53 -9.83 -24.39
N TYR A 69 16.90 -10.90 -23.91
CA TYR A 69 17.56 -11.81 -22.98
C TYR A 69 18.80 -12.48 -23.61
N LEU A 70 18.76 -12.86 -24.89
CA LEU A 70 19.93 -13.41 -25.58
C LEU A 70 21.12 -12.47 -25.53
N THR A 71 20.91 -11.16 -25.68
CA THR A 71 21.99 -10.15 -25.58
C THR A 71 22.61 -10.04 -24.18
N THR A 72 22.00 -10.61 -23.16
CA THR A 72 22.59 -10.71 -21.81
C THR A 72 23.43 -11.97 -21.61
N LYS A 73 23.40 -12.94 -22.54
CA LYS A 73 24.28 -14.11 -22.48
C LYS A 73 25.70 -13.72 -22.85
N LYS A 74 26.68 -14.30 -22.13
CA LYS A 74 28.11 -14.01 -22.30
C LYS A 74 28.61 -14.20 -23.73
N SER A 75 28.12 -15.21 -24.46
CA SER A 75 28.36 -15.41 -25.88
C SER A 75 27.47 -16.53 -26.42
N LEU A 76 27.02 -16.43 -27.67
CA LEU A 76 26.46 -17.55 -28.45
C LEU A 76 27.47 -18.13 -29.45
N LEU A 77 28.72 -17.65 -29.41
CA LEU A 77 29.78 -18.06 -30.33
C LEU A 77 29.98 -19.57 -30.32
N GLY A 78 29.92 -20.17 -31.51
CA GLY A 78 30.16 -21.59 -31.70
C GLY A 78 28.94 -22.50 -31.51
N LEU A 79 27.80 -21.98 -31.05
CA LEU A 79 26.60 -22.78 -30.77
C LEU A 79 25.75 -23.06 -32.03
N ASN A 80 25.17 -24.25 -32.08
CA ASN A 80 24.10 -24.61 -33.00
C ASN A 80 22.73 -24.31 -32.35
N VAL A 81 21.98 -23.38 -32.92
CA VAL A 81 20.74 -22.84 -32.35
C VAL A 81 19.56 -23.18 -33.26
N ILE A 82 18.45 -23.64 -32.71
CA ILE A 82 17.19 -23.80 -33.44
C ILE A 82 16.10 -22.92 -32.80
N GLU A 83 15.35 -22.19 -33.61
CA GLU A 83 14.13 -21.47 -33.20
C GLU A 83 12.89 -22.20 -33.74
N LEU A 84 11.95 -22.50 -32.84
CA LEU A 84 10.67 -23.13 -33.14
C LEU A 84 9.57 -22.06 -33.23
N GLY A 85 8.77 -22.09 -34.31
CA GLY A 85 7.68 -21.13 -34.50
C GLY A 85 8.21 -19.70 -34.63
N SER A 86 9.17 -19.53 -35.52
CA SER A 86 9.99 -18.31 -35.61
C SER A 86 9.21 -17.10 -36.14
N GLY A 87 8.10 -17.32 -36.86
CA GLY A 87 7.28 -16.28 -37.47
C GLY A 87 8.07 -15.41 -38.44
N THR A 88 8.49 -14.23 -37.97
CA THR A 88 9.35 -13.31 -38.72
C THR A 88 10.83 -13.71 -38.72
N GLY A 89 11.24 -14.68 -37.90
CA GLY A 89 12.64 -15.07 -37.71
C GLY A 89 13.40 -14.20 -36.70
N PHE A 90 12.69 -13.32 -35.98
CA PHE A 90 13.31 -12.25 -35.20
C PHE A 90 14.31 -12.74 -34.14
N VAL A 91 13.97 -13.75 -33.33
CA VAL A 91 14.85 -14.18 -32.24
C VAL A 91 16.06 -14.93 -32.78
N GLY A 92 15.91 -15.73 -33.82
CA GLY A 92 16.98 -16.43 -34.49
C GLY A 92 17.92 -15.49 -35.25
N ILE A 93 17.42 -14.43 -35.87
CA ILE A 93 18.25 -13.35 -36.44
C ILE A 93 19.13 -12.73 -35.37
N VAL A 94 18.59 -12.49 -34.17
CA VAL A 94 19.37 -11.99 -33.03
C VAL A 94 20.44 -13.00 -32.61
N ALA A 95 20.10 -14.29 -32.58
CA ALA A 95 21.09 -15.33 -32.30
C ALA A 95 22.22 -15.35 -33.35
N GLY A 96 21.89 -15.14 -34.64
CA GLY A 96 22.85 -15.03 -35.73
C GLY A 96 23.78 -13.83 -35.58
N LEU A 97 23.24 -12.65 -35.25
CA LEU A 97 24.02 -11.44 -34.97
C LEU A 97 24.91 -11.57 -33.73
N MET A 98 24.51 -12.41 -32.78
CA MET A 98 25.32 -12.80 -31.62
C MET A 98 26.36 -13.89 -31.93
N GLN A 99 26.65 -14.11 -33.22
CA GLN A 99 27.71 -15.00 -33.73
C GLN A 99 27.48 -16.49 -33.41
N ALA A 100 26.23 -16.93 -33.28
CA ALA A 100 25.93 -18.36 -33.31
C ALA A 100 26.50 -19.00 -34.59
N LYS A 101 27.03 -20.23 -34.47
CA LYS A 101 27.73 -20.92 -35.56
C LYS A 101 26.78 -21.28 -36.68
N ASN A 102 25.64 -21.86 -36.32
CA ASN A 102 24.55 -22.16 -37.23
C ASN A 102 23.24 -21.89 -36.49
N VAL A 103 22.33 -21.16 -37.10
CA VAL A 103 20.98 -20.93 -36.60
C VAL A 103 19.99 -21.49 -37.60
N TRP A 104 19.05 -22.31 -37.14
CA TRP A 104 17.91 -22.75 -37.94
C TRP A 104 16.67 -22.02 -37.42
N ILE A 105 16.12 -21.12 -38.23
CA ILE A 105 14.80 -20.54 -37.96
C ILE A 105 13.75 -21.38 -38.69
N THR A 106 12.80 -21.89 -37.91
CA THR A 106 11.83 -22.87 -38.40
C THR A 106 10.39 -22.44 -38.15
N ASP A 107 9.54 -22.70 -39.15
CA ASP A 107 8.10 -22.49 -39.10
C ASP A 107 7.40 -23.29 -40.22
N GLN A 108 6.09 -23.11 -40.39
CA GLN A 108 5.30 -23.73 -41.46
C GLN A 108 5.65 -23.14 -42.83
N LYS A 109 5.38 -23.91 -43.89
CA LYS A 109 5.69 -23.57 -45.29
C LYS A 109 5.33 -22.15 -45.72
N GLN A 110 4.22 -21.61 -45.21
CA GLN A 110 3.69 -20.30 -45.58
C GLN A 110 4.57 -19.13 -45.10
N LEU A 111 5.48 -19.37 -44.15
CA LEU A 111 6.34 -18.33 -43.55
C LEU A 111 7.79 -18.39 -44.05
N LEU A 112 8.16 -19.38 -44.85
CA LEU A 112 9.53 -19.56 -45.34
C LEU A 112 10.01 -18.35 -46.15
N ASP A 113 9.20 -17.85 -47.08
CA ASP A 113 9.58 -16.68 -47.91
C ASP A 113 9.79 -15.42 -47.06
N LEU A 114 8.96 -15.24 -46.02
CA LEU A 114 9.07 -14.11 -45.09
C LEU A 114 10.35 -14.20 -44.27
N MET A 115 10.62 -15.38 -43.70
CA MET A 115 11.84 -15.64 -42.93
C MET A 115 13.08 -15.45 -43.81
N GLN A 116 13.08 -15.98 -45.04
CA GLN A 116 14.21 -15.84 -45.96
C GLN A 116 14.43 -14.38 -46.38
N SER A 117 13.36 -13.64 -46.63
CA SER A 117 13.43 -12.19 -46.87
C SER A 117 14.08 -11.47 -45.68
N ASN A 118 13.72 -11.83 -44.44
CA ASN A 118 14.28 -11.21 -43.24
C ASN A 118 15.74 -11.60 -42.98
N VAL A 119 16.14 -12.83 -43.28
CA VAL A 119 17.56 -13.23 -43.22
C VAL A 119 18.38 -12.43 -44.23
N ASN A 120 17.89 -12.27 -45.46
CA ASN A 120 18.53 -11.47 -46.50
C ASN A 120 18.68 -10.00 -46.07
N LEU A 121 17.62 -9.40 -45.51
CA LEU A 121 17.62 -8.01 -45.05
C LEU A 121 18.66 -7.70 -43.96
N ASN A 122 19.11 -8.72 -43.23
CA ASN A 122 20.09 -8.58 -42.16
C ASN A 122 21.47 -9.17 -42.52
N GLY A 123 21.66 -9.65 -43.76
CA GLY A 123 22.95 -10.14 -44.24
C GLY A 123 23.45 -11.41 -43.54
N LEU A 124 22.54 -12.30 -43.12
CA LEU A 124 22.85 -13.47 -42.27
C LEU A 124 22.75 -14.82 -43.00
N ASN A 125 22.78 -14.82 -44.33
CA ASN A 125 22.64 -16.05 -45.13
C ASN A 125 23.72 -17.11 -44.87
N ASP A 126 24.89 -16.68 -44.39
CA ASP A 126 26.02 -17.58 -44.13
C ASP A 126 25.83 -18.41 -42.86
N ASN A 127 25.05 -17.91 -41.89
CA ASN A 127 24.91 -18.53 -40.56
C ASN A 127 23.47 -18.74 -40.07
N VAL A 128 22.46 -18.15 -40.73
CA VAL A 128 21.04 -18.37 -40.43
C VAL A 128 20.37 -19.07 -41.61
N LYS A 129 19.83 -20.26 -41.38
CA LYS A 129 19.17 -21.13 -42.34
C LYS A 129 17.67 -21.14 -42.07
N VAL A 130 16.88 -21.04 -43.13
CA VAL A 130 15.43 -21.11 -43.10
C VAL A 130 15.00 -22.53 -43.46
N GLU A 131 14.27 -23.21 -42.57
CA GLU A 131 13.81 -24.58 -42.80
C GLU A 131 12.33 -24.72 -42.45
N GLU A 132 11.64 -25.59 -43.18
CA GLU A 132 10.27 -25.98 -42.83
C GLU A 132 10.27 -26.94 -41.64
N LEU A 133 9.51 -26.63 -40.60
CA LEU A 133 9.26 -27.55 -39.50
C LEU A 133 7.81 -27.46 -39.05
N ASP A 134 6.99 -28.35 -39.58
CA ASP A 134 5.66 -28.62 -39.06
C ASP A 134 5.78 -29.60 -37.88
N TRP A 135 5.31 -29.18 -36.70
CA TRP A 135 5.37 -29.98 -35.47
C TRP A 135 4.58 -31.29 -35.55
N ALA A 136 3.70 -31.44 -36.54
CA ALA A 136 3.01 -32.70 -36.81
C ALA A 136 3.90 -33.79 -37.45
N HIS A 137 5.05 -33.41 -38.00
CA HIS A 137 5.94 -34.30 -38.76
C HIS A 137 7.27 -34.57 -38.03
N SER A 138 8.01 -35.59 -38.50
CA SER A 138 9.35 -35.89 -38.00
C SER A 138 10.35 -34.80 -38.34
N LEU A 139 11.41 -34.64 -37.52
CA LEU A 139 12.47 -33.66 -37.78
C LEU A 139 13.10 -33.86 -39.17
N PRO A 140 13.19 -32.82 -40.00
CA PRO A 140 13.96 -32.82 -41.24
C PRO A 140 15.42 -33.20 -41.02
N SER A 141 16.03 -33.90 -41.98
CA SER A 141 17.45 -34.26 -41.95
C SER A 141 18.40 -33.06 -42.03
N SER A 142 17.91 -31.90 -42.48
CA SER A 142 18.64 -30.62 -42.53
C SER A 142 18.85 -29.97 -41.16
N ILE A 143 18.06 -30.37 -40.15
CA ILE A 143 18.11 -29.86 -38.78
C ILE A 143 19.03 -30.76 -37.93
N PRO A 144 19.91 -30.19 -37.08
CA PRO A 144 20.75 -31.00 -36.21
C PRO A 144 19.91 -31.83 -35.23
N ALA A 145 20.21 -33.12 -35.13
CA ALA A 145 19.56 -34.01 -34.17
C ALA A 145 19.81 -33.63 -32.69
N THR A 146 20.89 -32.87 -32.42
CA THR A 146 21.27 -32.41 -31.08
C THR A 146 21.75 -30.94 -31.12
N PRO A 147 20.84 -29.96 -31.18
CA PRO A 147 21.20 -28.55 -31.06
C PRO A 147 21.75 -28.23 -29.66
N ASP A 148 22.57 -27.19 -29.56
CA ASP A 148 23.06 -26.69 -28.27
C ASP A 148 22.00 -25.84 -27.56
N LEU A 149 21.19 -25.10 -28.33
CA LEU A 149 20.16 -24.20 -27.82
C LEU A 149 18.88 -24.27 -28.65
N VAL A 150 17.73 -24.41 -27.98
CA VAL A 150 16.39 -24.32 -28.57
C VAL A 150 15.73 -23.04 -28.07
N LEU A 151 15.18 -22.25 -29.00
CA LEU A 151 14.46 -21.00 -28.75
C LEU A 151 12.99 -21.19 -29.12
N ALA A 152 12.08 -20.68 -28.28
CA ALA A 152 10.65 -20.64 -28.58
C ALA A 152 10.02 -19.39 -27.98
N ALA A 153 9.34 -18.59 -28.81
CA ALA A 153 8.72 -17.34 -28.44
C ALA A 153 7.23 -17.32 -28.75
N ASP A 154 6.41 -17.27 -27.70
CA ASP A 154 4.95 -17.29 -27.72
C ASP A 154 4.31 -18.49 -28.42
N CYS A 155 4.99 -19.64 -28.55
CA CYS A 155 4.49 -20.84 -29.22
C CYS A 155 3.33 -21.57 -28.51
N VAL A 156 2.85 -21.04 -27.37
CA VAL A 156 1.78 -21.63 -26.54
C VAL A 156 0.55 -20.72 -26.49
N TYR A 157 -0.13 -20.61 -27.63
CA TYR A 157 -1.37 -19.83 -27.76
C TYR A 157 -2.56 -20.65 -28.29
N TYR A 158 -2.32 -21.79 -28.96
CA TYR A 158 -3.35 -22.68 -29.50
C TYR A 158 -3.22 -24.09 -28.92
N GLU A 159 -4.13 -24.45 -28.03
CA GLU A 159 -4.06 -25.68 -27.21
C GLU A 159 -3.91 -27.00 -28.00
N PRO A 160 -4.61 -27.21 -29.14
CA PRO A 160 -4.45 -28.43 -29.93
C PRO A 160 -3.02 -28.67 -30.47
N ALA A 161 -2.21 -27.61 -30.60
CA ALA A 161 -0.83 -27.73 -31.06
C ALA A 161 0.18 -28.12 -29.96
N PHE A 162 -0.23 -28.12 -28.67
CA PHE A 162 0.71 -28.36 -27.57
C PHE A 162 1.34 -29.77 -27.59
N PRO A 163 0.60 -30.87 -27.83
CA PRO A 163 1.22 -32.20 -27.90
C PRO A 163 2.23 -32.32 -29.04
N LEU A 164 1.95 -31.70 -30.18
CA LEU A 164 2.84 -31.69 -31.35
C LEU A 164 4.17 -30.97 -31.02
N LEU A 165 4.07 -29.78 -30.42
CA LEU A 165 5.24 -29.02 -29.96
C LEU A 165 6.08 -29.80 -28.93
N ILE A 166 5.43 -30.52 -28.01
CA ILE A 166 6.13 -31.36 -27.01
C ILE A 166 6.89 -32.51 -27.68
N ASN A 167 6.31 -33.15 -28.70
CA ASN A 167 6.97 -34.21 -29.45
C ASN A 167 8.22 -33.69 -30.17
N THR A 168 8.10 -32.53 -30.84
CA THR A 168 9.24 -31.85 -31.49
C THR A 168 10.33 -31.49 -30.49
N LEU A 169 9.97 -30.88 -29.35
CA LEU A 169 10.93 -30.55 -28.29
C LEU A 169 11.63 -31.81 -27.78
N SER A 170 10.89 -32.90 -27.54
CA SER A 170 11.44 -34.17 -27.06
C SER A 170 12.44 -34.77 -28.04
N ALA A 171 12.18 -34.66 -29.35
CA ALA A 171 13.08 -35.10 -30.40
C ALA A 171 14.36 -34.25 -30.49
N LEU A 172 14.28 -32.94 -30.21
CA LEU A 172 15.43 -32.01 -30.22
C LEU A 172 16.26 -32.06 -28.93
N THR A 173 15.68 -32.49 -27.81
CA THR A 173 16.36 -32.54 -26.50
C THR A 173 16.84 -33.95 -26.14
N THR A 174 17.21 -34.75 -27.13
CA THR A 174 17.77 -36.11 -26.91
C THR A 174 19.14 -36.07 -26.20
N SER A 175 19.90 -34.98 -26.41
CA SER A 175 21.15 -34.72 -25.68
C SER A 175 20.89 -34.03 -24.34
N LYS A 176 21.58 -34.49 -23.28
CA LYS A 176 21.54 -33.85 -21.96
C LYS A 176 22.16 -32.45 -21.91
N LYS A 177 22.82 -32.00 -22.99
CA LYS A 177 23.50 -30.70 -23.07
C LYS A 177 22.64 -29.60 -23.73
N THR A 178 21.54 -29.95 -24.37
CA THR A 178 20.66 -29.00 -25.06
C THR A 178 19.93 -28.11 -24.06
N GLU A 179 20.11 -26.78 -24.17
CA GLU A 179 19.38 -25.81 -23.35
C GLU A 179 18.12 -25.32 -24.09
N VAL A 180 16.99 -25.22 -23.40
CA VAL A 180 15.73 -24.71 -23.98
C VAL A 180 15.36 -23.38 -23.32
N LEU A 181 15.21 -22.33 -24.13
CA LEU A 181 14.71 -21.03 -23.73
C LEU A 181 13.32 -20.80 -24.31
N PHE A 182 12.33 -20.79 -23.43
CA PHE A 182 10.92 -20.68 -23.80
C PHE A 182 10.32 -19.42 -23.17
N CYS A 183 9.90 -18.46 -23.99
CA CYS A 183 9.25 -17.22 -23.55
C CYS A 183 7.81 -17.17 -24.06
N TYR A 184 6.84 -16.76 -23.25
CA TYR A 184 5.43 -16.66 -23.67
C TYR A 184 4.68 -15.62 -22.83
N LYS A 185 3.59 -15.07 -23.38
CA LYS A 185 2.68 -14.18 -22.64
C LYS A 185 1.66 -15.01 -21.85
N LYS A 186 1.52 -14.74 -20.55
CA LYS A 186 0.51 -15.40 -19.71
C LYS A 186 -0.89 -14.86 -20.04
N ARG A 187 -1.79 -15.73 -20.51
CA ARG A 187 -3.20 -15.42 -20.85
C ARG A 187 -4.16 -16.00 -19.78
N ARG A 188 -5.16 -15.21 -19.32
CA ARG A 188 -5.95 -15.46 -18.08
C ARG A 188 -6.69 -16.81 -18.05
N ARG A 189 -7.21 -17.31 -19.17
CA ARG A 189 -8.02 -18.56 -19.23
C ARG A 189 -7.22 -19.87 -19.24
N HIS A 190 -5.89 -19.84 -19.38
CA HIS A 190 -5.06 -21.06 -19.54
C HIS A 190 -3.93 -21.24 -18.52
N ALA A 191 -3.83 -20.37 -17.50
CA ALA A 191 -2.74 -20.46 -16.52
C ALA A 191 -2.69 -21.80 -15.75
N HIS A 192 -3.81 -22.51 -15.61
CA HIS A 192 -3.87 -23.82 -14.95
C HIS A 192 -3.67 -25.01 -15.90
N ALA A 193 -4.10 -24.93 -17.17
CA ALA A 193 -3.99 -26.03 -18.14
C ALA A 193 -2.60 -26.09 -18.81
N THR A 194 -2.09 -24.96 -19.32
CA THR A 194 -0.76 -24.90 -19.98
C THR A 194 0.36 -25.34 -19.04
N ARG A 195 0.29 -24.96 -17.76
CA ARG A 195 1.28 -25.39 -16.75
C ARG A 195 1.09 -26.89 -16.42
N ARG A 196 -0.13 -27.39 -16.26
CA ARG A 196 -0.31 -28.79 -15.83
C ARG A 196 -0.04 -29.79 -16.95
N THR A 197 -0.42 -29.51 -18.20
CA THR A 197 -0.29 -30.43 -19.34
C THR A 197 1.12 -30.47 -19.92
N LEU A 198 1.76 -29.32 -20.22
CA LEU A 198 3.13 -29.29 -20.74
C LEU A 198 4.15 -29.84 -19.73
N TRP A 199 4.02 -29.50 -18.44
CA TRP A 199 5.01 -29.88 -17.43
C TRP A 199 4.86 -31.32 -16.91
N THR A 200 3.74 -32.01 -17.17
CA THR A 200 3.58 -33.42 -16.78
C THR A 200 3.92 -34.41 -17.88
N GLN A 201 3.84 -34.00 -19.15
CA GLN A 201 4.06 -34.87 -20.32
C GLN A 201 5.46 -34.78 -20.91
N LEU A 202 6.26 -33.75 -20.59
CA LEU A 202 7.68 -33.72 -20.94
C LEU A 202 8.41 -34.89 -20.24
N PRO A 203 9.22 -35.69 -20.95
CA PRO A 203 9.90 -36.84 -20.36
C PRO A 203 10.69 -36.43 -19.12
N LYS A 204 10.50 -37.12 -17.98
CA LYS A 204 11.25 -36.90 -16.72
C LYS A 204 12.78 -37.05 -16.87
N THR A 205 13.23 -37.51 -18.03
CA THR A 205 14.64 -37.61 -18.45
C THR A 205 15.21 -36.28 -18.99
N THR A 206 14.36 -35.31 -19.34
CA THR A 206 14.79 -33.93 -19.57
C THR A 206 15.01 -33.26 -18.22
N ASN A 207 16.29 -33.04 -17.87
CA ASN A 207 16.67 -32.31 -16.68
C ASN A 207 16.43 -30.80 -16.90
N LEU A 208 15.17 -30.42 -17.11
CA LEU A 208 14.70 -29.02 -17.11
C LEU A 208 14.92 -28.34 -15.75
N ASN A 209 15.35 -29.09 -14.75
CA ASN A 209 15.81 -28.63 -13.46
C ASN A 209 17.32 -28.33 -13.50
N HIS A 210 17.71 -27.15 -14.01
CA HIS A 210 18.70 -26.27 -13.34
C HIS A 210 19.13 -25.01 -14.12
N HIS A 211 18.78 -24.82 -15.40
CA HIS A 211 19.22 -23.63 -16.16
C HIS A 211 18.19 -22.96 -17.09
N SER A 212 16.92 -23.35 -17.06
CA SER A 212 15.86 -22.71 -17.85
C SER A 212 15.35 -21.42 -17.16
N LYS A 213 15.83 -20.25 -17.60
CA LYS A 213 15.29 -18.94 -17.15
C LYS A 213 14.02 -18.60 -17.93
N PHE A 214 12.85 -18.87 -17.34
CA PHE A 214 11.56 -18.45 -17.88
C PHE A 214 11.24 -17.01 -17.47
N PHE A 215 11.20 -16.08 -18.43
CA PHE A 215 10.82 -14.68 -18.18
C PHE A 215 9.29 -14.52 -18.30
N LEU A 216 8.66 -13.99 -17.23
CA LEU A 216 7.32 -13.42 -17.30
C LEU A 216 7.41 -12.02 -17.92
N SER A 217 6.85 -11.84 -19.12
CA SER A 217 6.70 -10.52 -19.73
C SER A 217 5.49 -9.76 -19.15
N ASN A 218 5.68 -9.17 -17.97
CA ASN A 218 4.98 -7.92 -17.64
C ASN A 218 5.81 -6.69 -18.07
N ALA A 219 6.79 -6.88 -18.97
CA ALA A 219 7.53 -5.81 -19.58
C ALA A 219 6.67 -5.18 -20.69
N THR A 220 5.87 -4.20 -20.30
CA THR A 220 5.42 -3.15 -21.20
C THR A 220 6.67 -2.56 -21.87
N TYR A 221 6.60 -2.38 -23.19
CA TYR A 221 7.60 -1.72 -24.02
C TYR A 221 8.20 -0.49 -23.30
N LEU A 222 9.51 -0.51 -23.09
CA LEU A 222 10.32 0.67 -22.76
C LEU A 222 11.04 1.09 -24.04
N SER A 223 10.24 1.59 -25.00
CA SER A 223 10.73 2.39 -26.12
C SER A 223 10.57 3.86 -25.76
N SER A 224 11.61 4.63 -26.05
CA SER A 224 11.81 6.06 -25.77
C SER A 224 12.00 6.42 -24.29
N SER A 225 12.93 7.36 -24.06
CA SER A 225 13.21 8.08 -22.81
C SER A 225 12.04 8.19 -21.83
N GLN A 226 11.74 7.15 -21.04
CA GLN A 226 10.76 7.26 -19.98
C GLN A 226 11.36 8.13 -18.89
N SER A 227 10.88 9.38 -18.82
CA SER A 227 11.09 10.25 -17.68
C SER A 227 10.74 9.47 -16.42
N LEU A 228 11.64 9.45 -15.44
CA LEU A 228 11.40 8.80 -14.16
C LEU A 228 10.07 9.27 -13.55
N PRO A 229 9.28 8.38 -12.94
CA PRO A 229 8.00 8.77 -12.36
C PRO A 229 8.21 9.86 -11.29
N PRO A 230 7.26 10.80 -11.15
CA PRO A 230 7.45 11.95 -10.25
C PRO A 230 7.68 11.51 -8.80
N ILE A 231 8.70 12.09 -8.19
CA ILE A 231 8.93 11.97 -6.75
C ILE A 231 8.23 13.14 -6.03
N SER A 232 7.48 12.82 -4.98
CA SER A 232 6.72 13.83 -4.25
C SER A 232 7.67 14.80 -3.54
N PRO A 233 7.51 16.13 -3.70
CA PRO A 233 8.40 17.11 -3.08
C PRO A 233 8.20 17.16 -1.54
N PRO A 234 9.17 17.70 -0.79
CA PRO A 234 9.11 17.75 0.67
C PRO A 234 7.95 18.62 1.17
N SER A 235 7.49 19.59 0.37
CA SER A 235 6.31 20.40 0.68
C SER A 235 5.05 19.56 0.89
N VAL A 236 4.89 18.44 0.16
CA VAL A 236 3.80 17.48 0.37
C VAL A 236 3.95 16.81 1.73
N GLY A 237 5.18 16.43 2.09
CA GLY A 237 5.48 15.85 3.40
C GLY A 237 5.14 16.80 4.56
N TYR A 238 5.61 18.04 4.50
CA TYR A 238 5.34 19.06 5.53
C TYR A 238 3.85 19.42 5.62
N TRP A 239 3.15 19.54 4.49
CA TRP A 239 1.71 19.74 4.47
C TRP A 239 0.96 18.61 5.19
N LEU A 240 1.31 17.35 4.94
CA LEU A 240 0.70 16.21 5.63
C LEU A 240 1.04 16.17 7.13
N LEU A 241 2.25 16.57 7.52
CA LEU A 241 2.61 16.72 8.93
C LEU A 241 1.80 17.84 9.60
N ALA A 242 1.65 18.99 8.96
CA ALA A 242 0.82 20.08 9.45
C ALA A 242 -0.65 19.66 9.57
N SER A 243 -1.18 18.95 8.57
CA SER A 243 -2.53 18.38 8.60
C SER A 243 -2.69 17.39 9.77
N SER A 244 -1.70 16.51 9.99
CA SER A 244 -1.72 15.60 11.13
C SER A 244 -1.66 16.34 12.48
N ALA A 245 -0.95 17.47 12.57
CA ALA A 245 -0.91 18.29 13.78
C ALA A 245 -2.25 18.97 14.06
N LEU A 246 -2.98 19.41 13.02
CA LEU A 246 -4.35 19.90 13.17
C LEU A 246 -5.28 18.78 13.67
N VAL A 247 -5.14 17.57 13.14
CA VAL A 247 -5.91 16.40 13.60
C VAL A 247 -5.56 16.01 15.04
N TYR A 248 -4.29 16.11 15.43
CA TYR A 248 -3.88 15.98 16.83
C TYR A 248 -4.60 17.02 17.70
N GLY A 249 -4.59 18.28 17.29
CA GLY A 249 -5.25 19.37 18.00
C GLY A 249 -6.76 19.16 18.15
N ILE A 250 -7.47 18.78 17.07
CA ILE A 250 -8.92 18.56 17.14
C ILE A 250 -9.30 17.36 18.00
N ILE A 251 -8.45 16.32 18.06
CA ILE A 251 -8.65 15.21 19.00
C ILE A 251 -8.64 15.76 20.44
N VAL A 252 -7.66 16.57 20.82
CA VAL A 252 -7.58 17.16 22.18
C VAL A 252 -8.78 18.07 22.46
N VAL A 253 -9.10 18.98 21.54
CA VAL A 253 -10.26 19.88 21.63
C VAL A 253 -11.58 19.10 21.75
N GLY A 254 -11.72 17.99 21.02
CA GLY A 254 -12.87 17.10 21.10
C GLY A 254 -12.96 16.37 22.44
N GLY A 255 -11.81 15.97 23.00
CA GLY A 255 -11.72 15.44 24.36
C GLY A 255 -12.22 16.43 25.40
N VAL A 256 -11.77 17.69 25.32
CA VAL A 256 -12.27 18.76 26.20
C VAL A 256 -13.78 18.96 26.00
N THR A 257 -14.27 19.02 24.76
CA THR A 257 -15.70 19.17 24.44
C THR A 257 -16.55 18.07 25.07
N ARG A 258 -16.05 16.82 25.13
CA ARG A 258 -16.72 15.72 25.84
C ARG A 258 -16.65 15.86 27.35
N LEU A 259 -15.47 16.20 27.89
CA LEU A 259 -15.23 16.31 29.35
C LEU A 259 -15.99 17.49 29.98
N THR A 260 -16.30 18.54 29.20
CA THR A 260 -17.09 19.70 29.62
C THR A 260 -18.56 19.59 29.19
N GLU A 261 -19.00 18.42 28.74
CA GLU A 261 -20.39 18.14 28.29
C GLU A 261 -20.93 19.19 27.31
N SER A 262 -20.06 19.70 26.44
CA SER A 262 -20.40 20.80 25.54
C SER A 262 -20.86 20.33 24.17
N GLY A 263 -20.83 19.02 23.90
CA GLY A 263 -21.01 18.44 22.58
C GLY A 263 -22.43 18.47 22.01
N LEU A 264 -23.42 18.98 22.75
CA LEU A 264 -24.84 19.07 22.35
C LEU A 264 -25.39 20.50 22.39
N SER A 265 -24.52 21.50 22.57
CA SER A 265 -24.88 22.93 22.66
C SER A 265 -25.32 23.54 21.32
N ILE A 266 -24.86 23.00 20.18
CA ILE A 266 -25.22 23.44 18.82
C ILE A 266 -26.09 22.38 18.14
N THR A 267 -27.39 22.65 18.10
CA THR A 267 -28.40 21.69 17.62
C THR A 267 -28.49 21.58 16.09
N GLU A 268 -28.03 22.60 15.38
CA GLU A 268 -28.16 22.66 13.92
C GLU A 268 -26.87 22.28 13.17
N TRP A 269 -27.04 21.58 12.06
CA TRP A 269 -25.94 21.27 11.14
C TRP A 269 -25.85 22.31 10.03
N ARG A 270 -24.95 23.28 10.20
CA ARG A 270 -24.66 24.33 9.20
C ARG A 270 -23.23 24.21 8.67
N PRO A 271 -22.96 23.37 7.65
CA PRO A 271 -21.59 23.12 7.16
C PRO A 271 -20.87 24.38 6.66
N ILE A 272 -21.58 25.25 5.95
CA ILE A 272 -21.01 26.42 5.27
C ILE A 272 -21.27 27.70 6.08
N SER A 273 -22.53 27.99 6.44
CA SER A 273 -22.92 29.24 7.12
C SER A 273 -22.54 29.30 8.60
N GLY A 274 -22.21 28.17 9.23
CA GLY A 274 -21.86 28.09 10.67
C GLY A 274 -20.40 28.45 11.00
N ILE A 275 -19.71 29.22 10.16
CA ILE A 275 -18.32 29.68 10.40
C ILE A 275 -18.27 30.90 11.32
N LEU A 276 -19.31 31.74 11.32
CA LEU A 276 -19.39 32.88 12.23
C LEU A 276 -20.21 32.49 13.47
N PRO A 277 -19.76 32.84 14.68
CA PRO A 277 -20.56 32.67 15.89
C PRO A 277 -21.64 33.76 15.97
N PRO A 278 -22.64 33.65 16.86
CA PRO A 278 -23.58 34.73 17.14
C PRO A 278 -22.84 36.03 17.50
N LEU A 279 -23.17 37.13 16.81
CA LEU A 279 -22.42 38.40 16.92
C LEU A 279 -23.11 39.44 17.81
N ASN A 280 -24.44 39.37 17.93
CA ASN A 280 -25.23 40.30 18.72
C ASN A 280 -26.07 39.55 19.77
N LYS A 281 -26.68 40.30 20.69
CA LYS A 281 -27.48 39.74 21.80
C LYS A 281 -28.69 38.93 21.30
N GLN A 282 -29.35 39.38 20.24
CA GLN A 282 -30.52 38.71 19.68
C GLN A 282 -30.16 37.33 19.10
N ASP A 283 -29.05 37.24 18.38
CA ASP A 283 -28.55 35.96 17.85
C ASP A 283 -28.23 34.97 18.97
N TRP A 284 -27.63 35.46 20.06
CA TRP A 284 -27.34 34.64 21.24
C TRP A 284 -28.60 34.12 21.92
N GLU A 285 -29.63 34.95 22.05
CA GLU A 285 -30.92 34.52 22.60
C GLU A 285 -31.61 33.48 21.71
N ILE A 286 -31.51 33.60 20.38
CA ILE A 286 -32.03 32.60 19.43
C ILE A 286 -31.38 31.24 19.65
N GLU A 287 -30.04 31.18 19.67
CA GLU A 287 -29.32 29.91 19.87
C GLU A 287 -29.56 29.34 21.27
N PHE A 288 -29.61 30.18 22.30
CA PHE A 288 -29.91 29.72 23.66
C PHE A 288 -31.35 29.19 23.78
N ASN A 289 -32.32 29.81 23.13
CA ASN A 289 -33.70 29.31 23.12
C ASN A 289 -33.82 27.97 22.41
N LYS A 290 -33.03 27.71 21.36
CA LYS A 290 -32.92 26.36 20.76
C LYS A 290 -32.31 25.36 21.73
N TYR A 291 -31.27 25.76 22.47
CA TYR A 291 -30.66 24.89 23.47
C TYR A 291 -31.65 24.50 24.57
N LYS A 292 -32.50 25.44 25.02
CA LYS A 292 -33.55 25.19 26.03
C LYS A 292 -34.56 24.12 25.64
N THR A 293 -34.75 23.85 24.34
CA THR A 293 -35.67 22.80 23.90
C THR A 293 -35.07 21.40 23.98
N THR A 294 -33.74 21.28 24.12
CA THR A 294 -33.03 20.00 24.13
C THR A 294 -33.27 19.19 25.40
N PRO A 295 -33.16 17.85 25.34
CA PRO A 295 -33.19 17.01 26.54
C PRO A 295 -32.10 17.35 27.55
N GLU A 296 -30.90 17.71 27.09
CA GLU A 296 -29.76 18.08 27.95
C GLU A 296 -30.08 19.31 28.82
N PHE A 297 -30.68 20.36 28.25
CA PHE A 297 -31.10 21.51 29.04
C PHE A 297 -32.22 21.15 30.02
N LYS A 298 -33.23 20.42 29.57
CA LYS A 298 -34.39 20.06 30.41
C LYS A 298 -34.01 19.19 31.60
N LEU A 299 -33.08 18.25 31.43
CA LEU A 299 -32.73 17.26 32.45
C LEU A 299 -31.51 17.68 33.30
N LEU A 300 -30.47 18.25 32.69
CA LEU A 300 -29.20 18.53 33.37
C LEU A 300 -28.99 20.02 33.61
N ASN A 301 -29.23 20.86 32.59
CA ASN A 301 -28.80 22.26 32.59
C ASN A 301 -29.93 23.29 32.78
N HIS A 302 -31.05 22.91 33.41
CA HIS A 302 -32.28 23.73 33.49
C HIS A 302 -32.12 25.08 34.21
N ARG A 303 -31.04 25.25 35.00
CA ARG A 303 -30.70 26.50 35.71
C ARG A 303 -29.66 27.35 34.99
N MET A 304 -29.14 26.88 33.86
CA MET A 304 -28.05 27.53 33.13
C MET A 304 -28.49 28.91 32.62
N ASN A 305 -27.64 29.91 32.80
CA ASN A 305 -27.85 31.25 32.23
C ASN A 305 -27.15 31.41 30.87
N LEU A 306 -27.38 32.55 30.20
CA LEU A 306 -26.83 32.81 28.88
C LEU A 306 -25.28 32.82 28.85
N ASP A 307 -24.63 33.31 29.91
CA ASP A 307 -23.16 33.40 29.94
C ASP A 307 -22.50 32.04 30.19
N GLU A 308 -23.16 31.15 30.91
CA GLU A 308 -22.77 29.75 31.03
C GLU A 308 -22.97 29.01 29.70
N PHE A 309 -24.11 29.23 29.02
CA PHE A 309 -24.37 28.67 27.69
C PHE A 309 -23.30 29.08 26.66
N LYS A 310 -22.87 30.35 26.67
CA LYS A 310 -21.79 30.81 25.78
C LYS A 310 -20.51 29.99 25.94
N LYS A 311 -20.16 29.55 27.15
CA LYS A 311 -18.92 28.77 27.40
C LYS A 311 -18.98 27.41 26.69
N ILE A 312 -20.07 26.67 26.86
CA ILE A 312 -20.25 25.37 26.20
C ILE A 312 -20.40 25.54 24.67
N PHE A 313 -21.10 26.58 24.23
CA PHE A 313 -21.26 26.91 22.82
C PHE A 313 -19.91 27.18 22.15
N TYR A 314 -19.07 28.03 22.74
CA TYR A 314 -17.75 28.35 22.16
C TYR A 314 -16.83 27.14 22.09
N MET A 315 -16.91 26.23 23.05
CA MET A 315 -16.14 24.99 23.04
C MET A 315 -16.52 24.12 21.85
N GLU A 316 -17.81 23.85 21.66
CA GLU A 316 -18.30 23.06 20.54
C GLU A 316 -18.09 23.76 19.19
N TYR A 317 -18.35 25.06 19.13
CA TYR A 317 -18.09 25.90 17.96
C TYR A 317 -16.62 25.80 17.52
N THR A 318 -15.68 25.93 18.46
CA THR A 318 -14.24 25.83 18.18
C THR A 318 -13.89 24.46 17.61
N HIS A 319 -14.43 23.38 18.19
CA HIS A 319 -14.24 22.03 17.67
C HIS A 319 -14.76 21.88 16.23
N ARG A 320 -15.97 22.37 15.94
CA ARG A 320 -16.58 22.32 14.59
C ARG A 320 -15.83 23.17 13.57
N VAL A 321 -15.39 24.38 13.93
CA VAL A 321 -14.60 25.25 13.05
C VAL A 321 -13.25 24.62 12.73
N LEU A 322 -12.58 24.01 13.71
CA LEU A 322 -11.34 23.29 13.48
C LEU A 322 -11.52 22.10 12.52
N GLY A 323 -12.65 21.40 12.60
CA GLY A 323 -13.00 20.32 11.66
C GLY A 323 -13.13 20.82 10.22
N ARG A 324 -13.77 21.98 10.02
CA ARG A 324 -13.87 22.63 8.69
C ARG A 324 -12.50 23.07 8.19
N LEU A 325 -11.68 23.66 9.06
CA LEU A 325 -10.31 24.06 8.72
C LEU A 325 -9.49 22.86 8.25
N ILE A 326 -9.57 21.70 8.91
CA ILE A 326 -8.92 20.46 8.47
C ILE A 326 -9.39 20.04 7.07
N GLY A 327 -10.71 20.09 6.83
CA GLY A 327 -11.27 19.79 5.51
C GLY A 327 -10.66 20.65 4.40
N ILE A 328 -10.63 21.98 4.59
CA ILE A 328 -10.08 22.93 3.60
C ILE A 328 -8.57 22.75 3.44
N THR A 329 -7.84 22.75 4.56
CA THR A 329 -6.36 22.67 4.59
C THR A 329 -5.82 21.34 4.07
N PHE A 330 -6.64 20.29 4.03
CA PHE A 330 -6.29 19.02 3.39
C PHE A 330 -6.76 18.94 1.94
N VAL A 331 -8.04 19.18 1.67
CA VAL A 331 -8.63 18.91 0.34
C VAL A 331 -8.07 19.87 -0.72
N VAL A 332 -7.87 21.15 -0.39
CA VAL A 332 -7.37 22.14 -1.37
C VAL A 332 -5.94 21.82 -1.82
N PRO A 333 -4.95 21.61 -0.92
CA PRO A 333 -3.62 21.22 -1.36
C PRO A 333 -3.59 19.84 -2.04
N TYR A 334 -4.43 18.89 -1.62
CA TYR A 334 -4.56 17.59 -2.30
C TYR A 334 -4.93 17.76 -3.78
N ILE A 335 -5.99 18.51 -4.08
CA ILE A 335 -6.45 18.78 -5.45
C ILE A 335 -5.33 19.45 -6.24
N TYR A 336 -4.70 20.49 -5.66
CA TYR A 336 -3.59 21.20 -6.30
C TYR A 336 -2.43 20.26 -6.68
N TYR A 337 -1.93 19.45 -5.74
CA TYR A 337 -0.80 18.56 -6.00
C TYR A 337 -1.15 17.42 -6.97
N ALA A 338 -2.38 16.91 -6.92
CA ALA A 338 -2.88 15.90 -7.85
C ALA A 338 -2.99 16.47 -9.27
N ALA A 339 -3.61 17.63 -9.45
CA ALA A 339 -3.72 18.32 -10.73
C ALA A 339 -2.35 18.70 -11.30
N SER A 340 -1.42 19.12 -10.44
CA SER A 340 -0.04 19.48 -10.82
C SER A 340 0.83 18.27 -11.18
N LYS A 341 0.33 17.02 -11.10
CA LYS A 341 1.09 15.77 -11.31
C LYS A 341 2.40 15.68 -10.50
N ARG A 342 2.44 16.32 -9.32
CA ARG A 342 3.62 16.35 -8.43
C ARG A 342 3.64 15.19 -7.42
N LEU A 343 2.61 14.36 -7.42
CA LEU A 343 2.47 13.23 -6.51
C LEU A 343 3.02 11.95 -7.14
N THR A 344 3.70 11.15 -6.32
CA THR A 344 4.16 9.81 -6.70
C THR A 344 2.96 8.91 -7.05
N PRO A 345 3.01 8.03 -8.06
CA PRO A 345 1.80 7.43 -8.68
C PRO A 345 0.77 6.75 -7.75
N THR A 346 1.19 6.19 -6.62
CA THR A 346 0.26 5.54 -5.65
C THR A 346 -0.29 6.50 -4.59
N LEU A 347 0.25 7.70 -4.51
CA LEU A 347 -0.07 8.68 -3.48
C LEU A 347 -1.44 9.34 -3.69
N PRO A 348 -1.87 9.72 -4.92
CA PRO A 348 -3.19 10.31 -5.15
C PRO A 348 -4.35 9.47 -4.63
N VAL A 349 -4.30 8.14 -4.82
CA VAL A 349 -5.33 7.21 -4.34
C VAL A 349 -5.38 7.16 -2.81
N LYS A 350 -4.21 7.14 -2.15
CA LYS A 350 -4.12 7.14 -0.68
C LYS A 350 -4.63 8.44 -0.09
N LEU A 351 -4.26 9.57 -0.67
CA LEU A 351 -4.74 10.89 -0.24
C LEU A 351 -6.23 11.07 -0.52
N GLY A 352 -6.75 10.52 -1.63
CA GLY A 352 -8.18 10.47 -1.91
C GLY A 352 -8.94 9.64 -0.86
N GLY A 353 -8.39 8.51 -0.44
CA GLY A 353 -8.95 7.72 0.67
C GLY A 353 -8.97 8.49 1.99
N LEU A 354 -7.92 9.27 2.30
CA LEU A 354 -7.92 10.15 3.48
C LEU A 354 -8.91 11.30 3.36
N ALA A 355 -9.07 11.89 2.17
CA ALA A 355 -10.09 12.92 1.92
C ALA A 355 -11.50 12.37 2.12
N ALA A 356 -11.78 11.17 1.62
CA ALA A 356 -13.04 10.49 1.87
C ALA A 356 -13.26 10.23 3.37
N LEU A 357 -12.21 9.82 4.10
CA LEU A 357 -12.30 9.62 5.55
C LEU A 357 -12.54 10.92 6.33
N ILE A 358 -12.03 12.07 5.87
CA ILE A 358 -12.39 13.40 6.42
C ILE A 358 -13.90 13.68 6.23
N GLY A 359 -14.45 13.37 5.05
CA GLY A 359 -15.88 13.49 4.80
C GLY A 359 -16.71 12.59 5.72
N VAL A 360 -16.30 11.34 5.87
CA VAL A 360 -16.89 10.37 6.81
C VAL A 360 -16.79 10.85 8.26
N GLN A 361 -15.69 11.48 8.65
CA GLN A 361 -15.51 12.09 9.97
C GLN A 361 -16.56 13.17 10.25
N GLY A 362 -16.82 14.06 9.29
CA GLY A 362 -17.91 15.04 9.39
C GLY A 362 -19.28 14.40 9.54
N PHE A 363 -19.56 13.34 8.77
CA PHE A 363 -20.80 12.58 8.87
C PHE A 363 -20.96 11.88 10.23
N ILE A 364 -19.91 11.23 10.74
CA ILE A 364 -19.93 10.59 12.07
C ILE A 364 -20.15 11.65 13.16
N GLY A 365 -19.50 12.81 13.06
CA GLY A 365 -19.69 13.92 14.01
C GLY A 365 -21.14 14.41 14.04
N TRP A 366 -21.78 14.59 12.88
CA TRP A 366 -23.22 14.88 12.81
C TRP A 366 -24.07 13.78 13.45
N TYR A 367 -23.78 12.51 13.12
CA TYR A 367 -24.49 11.36 13.66
C TYR A 367 -24.38 11.23 15.18
N MET A 368 -23.24 11.58 15.76
CA MET A 368 -23.03 11.64 17.22
C MET A 368 -23.92 12.68 17.89
N VAL A 369 -23.99 13.89 17.34
CA VAL A 369 -24.79 14.99 17.91
C VAL A 369 -26.27 14.69 17.78
N LYS A 370 -26.72 14.24 16.60
CA LYS A 370 -28.14 13.97 16.34
C LYS A 370 -28.76 13.00 17.36
N SER A 371 -28.04 11.94 17.76
CA SER A 371 -28.57 11.02 18.79
C SER A 371 -28.75 11.64 20.17
N GLY A 372 -27.92 12.61 20.53
CA GLY A 372 -28.02 13.24 21.85
C GLY A 372 -29.22 14.19 21.97
N LEU A 373 -29.92 14.44 20.86
CA LEU A 373 -31.03 15.38 20.77
C LEU A 373 -32.40 14.68 20.62
N GLU A 374 -32.46 13.35 20.66
CA GLU A 374 -33.71 12.60 20.47
C GLU A 374 -34.64 12.71 21.70
N ASP A 375 -35.90 13.08 21.48
CA ASP A 375 -36.87 13.30 22.57
C ASP A 375 -37.20 12.03 23.37
N ILE A 376 -36.97 10.84 22.80
CA ILE A 376 -37.13 9.55 23.48
C ILE A 376 -36.31 9.44 24.78
N LEU A 377 -35.25 10.25 24.91
CA LEU A 377 -34.42 10.32 26.10
C LEU A 377 -35.15 10.97 27.29
N LEU A 378 -36.18 11.79 27.05
CA LEU A 378 -37.02 12.36 28.10
C LEU A 378 -37.96 11.31 28.72
N ASP A 379 -38.38 10.34 27.92
CA ASP A 379 -39.34 9.31 28.32
C ASP A 379 -38.67 8.05 28.91
N THR A 380 -37.34 7.96 28.85
CA THR A 380 -36.58 6.80 29.35
C THR A 380 -36.04 7.07 30.76
N PRO A 381 -36.57 6.43 31.82
CA PRO A 381 -36.15 6.70 33.20
C PRO A 381 -34.66 6.40 33.40
N GLY A 382 -33.92 7.36 33.95
CA GLY A 382 -32.51 7.20 34.31
C GLY A 382 -31.49 7.34 33.17
N VAL A 383 -31.93 7.67 31.95
CA VAL A 383 -31.00 7.91 30.83
C VAL A 383 -30.49 9.34 30.87
N VAL A 384 -29.16 9.49 30.92
CA VAL A 384 -28.48 10.79 30.81
C VAL A 384 -28.37 11.16 29.32
N PRO A 385 -28.87 12.33 28.86
CA PRO A 385 -28.70 12.77 27.48
C PRO A 385 -27.23 13.04 27.19
N ARG A 386 -26.57 12.10 26.51
CA ARG A 386 -25.15 12.21 26.15
C ARG A 386 -24.85 11.45 24.88
N VAL A 387 -23.71 11.75 24.28
CA VAL A 387 -23.24 11.03 23.10
C VAL A 387 -22.88 9.59 23.48
N SER A 388 -23.46 8.61 22.78
CA SER A 388 -23.15 7.19 22.98
C SER A 388 -21.65 6.91 22.86
N GLN A 389 -21.13 6.14 23.81
CA GLN A 389 -19.74 5.69 23.86
C GLN A 389 -19.30 4.93 22.61
N TYR A 390 -20.21 4.21 21.95
CA TYR A 390 -19.95 3.55 20.67
C TYR A 390 -19.69 4.54 19.54
N ARG A 391 -20.48 5.61 19.48
CA ARG A 391 -20.33 6.64 18.44
C ARG A 391 -19.07 7.47 18.71
N LEU A 392 -18.80 7.78 19.97
CA LEU A 392 -17.57 8.44 20.40
C LEU A 392 -16.33 7.60 20.05
N ALA A 393 -16.34 6.30 20.33
CA ALA A 393 -15.27 5.39 19.96
C ALA A 393 -15.08 5.30 18.45
N LEU A 394 -16.16 5.18 17.66
CA LEU A 394 -16.09 5.19 16.21
C LEU A 394 -15.44 6.47 15.66
N HIS A 395 -15.83 7.62 16.20
CA HIS A 395 -15.30 8.92 15.80
C HIS A 395 -13.83 9.10 16.18
N LEU A 396 -13.46 8.78 17.42
CA LEU A 396 -12.06 8.81 17.85
C LEU A 396 -11.21 7.82 17.04
N GLY A 397 -11.68 6.59 16.84
CA GLY A 397 -10.95 5.55 16.11
C GLY A 397 -10.68 5.94 14.66
N THR A 398 -11.67 6.50 13.97
CA THR A 398 -11.48 6.99 12.60
C THR A 398 -10.63 8.27 12.54
N ALA A 399 -10.67 9.14 13.55
CA ALA A 399 -9.75 10.27 13.68
C ALA A 399 -8.29 9.82 13.92
N LEU A 400 -8.06 8.79 14.75
CA LEU A 400 -6.75 8.19 14.98
C LEU A 400 -6.20 7.52 13.71
N ALA A 401 -7.06 6.85 12.93
CA ALA A 401 -6.68 6.26 11.64
C ALA A 401 -6.27 7.33 10.62
N LEU A 402 -7.04 8.42 10.54
CA LEU A 402 -6.77 9.57 9.70
C LEU A 402 -5.45 10.26 10.11
N TYR A 403 -5.25 10.50 11.41
CA TYR A 403 -4.01 10.99 12.00
C TYR A 403 -2.81 10.12 11.60
N ALA A 404 -2.92 8.81 11.84
CA ALA A 404 -1.85 7.85 11.57
C ALA A 404 -1.51 7.77 10.07
N GLY A 405 -2.53 7.84 9.21
CA GLY A 405 -2.38 7.90 7.75
C GLY A 405 -1.61 9.15 7.31
N MET A 406 -2.04 10.34 7.75
CA MET A 406 -1.39 11.61 7.39
C MET A 406 0.07 11.66 7.88
N LEU A 407 0.30 11.34 9.16
CA LEU A 407 1.64 11.32 9.75
C LEU A 407 2.54 10.30 9.04
N GLY A 408 2.07 9.05 8.89
CA GLY A 408 2.84 7.96 8.30
C GLY A 408 3.20 8.21 6.84
N ILE A 409 2.28 8.78 6.05
CA ILE A 409 2.52 9.15 4.66
C ILE A 409 3.46 10.36 4.60
N GLY A 410 3.24 11.40 5.40
CA GLY A 410 4.09 12.60 5.45
C GLY A 410 5.55 12.25 5.76
N LEU A 411 5.78 11.44 6.80
CA LEU A 411 7.12 10.93 7.14
C LEU A 411 7.72 10.08 6.02
N SER A 412 6.91 9.29 5.32
CA SER A 412 7.36 8.46 4.20
C SER A 412 7.82 9.32 3.02
N VAL A 413 7.08 10.39 2.68
CA VAL A 413 7.44 11.33 1.60
C VAL A 413 8.76 12.03 1.90
N LEU A 414 8.94 12.58 3.11
CA LEU A 414 10.18 13.25 3.50
C LEU A 414 11.39 12.31 3.46
N LYS A 415 11.21 11.07 3.92
CA LYS A 415 12.27 10.05 3.89
C LYS A 415 12.61 9.61 2.47
N ASP A 416 11.60 9.37 1.63
CA ASP A 416 11.80 8.98 0.24
C ASP A 416 12.51 10.12 -0.53
N TRP A 417 12.15 11.38 -0.30
CA TRP A 417 12.84 12.54 -0.87
C TRP A 417 14.31 12.62 -0.43
N LYS A 418 14.58 12.56 0.88
CA LYS A 418 15.96 12.60 1.40
C LYS A 418 16.81 11.46 0.87
N PHE A 419 16.22 10.27 0.73
CA PHE A 419 16.89 9.10 0.17
C PHE A 419 17.25 9.31 -1.30
N VAL A 420 16.36 9.88 -2.12
CA VAL A 420 16.64 10.19 -3.54
C VAL A 420 17.83 11.15 -3.66
N GLN A 421 17.84 12.23 -2.87
CA GLN A 421 18.89 13.26 -2.93
C GLN A 421 20.25 12.75 -2.45
N SER A 422 20.30 12.17 -1.24
CA SER A 422 21.56 11.86 -0.57
C SER A 422 22.00 10.40 -0.72
N GLY A 423 21.10 9.47 -1.04
CA GLY A 423 21.32 8.04 -0.91
C GLY A 423 21.41 7.53 0.52
N ILE A 424 21.22 8.42 1.51
CA ILE A 424 21.32 8.10 2.92
C ILE A 424 19.95 7.67 3.43
N TRP A 425 19.89 6.50 4.07
CA TRP A 425 18.74 6.03 4.82
C TRP A 425 18.96 6.26 6.33
N ASN A 426 17.95 6.75 7.05
CA ASN A 426 18.01 7.01 8.51
C ASN A 426 19.28 7.74 9.02
N ASN A 427 19.63 8.88 8.41
CA ASN A 427 20.71 9.76 8.89
C ASN A 427 22.09 9.07 9.04
N GLY A 428 22.45 8.19 8.12
CA GLY A 428 23.84 7.71 7.98
C GLY A 428 24.00 6.29 7.46
N VAL A 429 22.90 5.56 7.25
CA VAL A 429 22.97 4.17 6.79
C VAL A 429 22.87 4.14 5.26
N HIS A 430 23.96 3.76 4.59
CA HIS A 430 23.97 3.61 3.13
C HIS A 430 23.35 2.26 2.67
N SER A 431 23.53 1.18 3.44
CA SER A 431 23.02 -0.15 3.10
C SER A 431 21.76 -0.53 3.88
N TRP A 432 20.64 0.13 3.57
CA TRP A 432 19.34 -0.18 4.18
C TRP A 432 18.89 -1.64 3.94
N GLN A 433 19.36 -2.26 2.85
CA GLN A 433 19.02 -3.63 2.45
C GLN A 433 19.50 -4.63 3.50
N ASN A 434 20.73 -4.46 4.02
CA ASN A 434 21.30 -5.33 5.04
C ASN A 434 20.51 -5.23 6.35
N VAL A 435 20.10 -4.02 6.73
CA VAL A 435 19.30 -3.78 7.94
C VAL A 435 17.91 -4.41 7.82
N VAL A 436 17.19 -4.15 6.71
CA VAL A 436 15.80 -4.61 6.54
C VAL A 436 15.71 -6.12 6.33
N LYS A 437 16.72 -6.76 5.72
CA LYS A 437 16.77 -8.22 5.54
C LYS A 437 17.15 -8.98 6.81
N ASN A 438 17.75 -8.31 7.80
CA ASN A 438 18.18 -8.96 9.04
C ASN A 438 16.97 -9.55 9.80
N PRO A 439 16.97 -10.86 10.14
CA PRO A 439 15.86 -11.52 10.83
C PRO A 439 15.50 -10.88 12.18
N MET A 440 16.48 -10.38 12.92
CA MET A 440 16.26 -9.70 14.21
C MET A 440 15.49 -8.39 14.03
N ILE A 441 15.82 -7.62 12.98
CA ILE A 441 15.12 -6.38 12.64
C ILE A 441 13.70 -6.68 12.17
N ARG A 442 13.49 -7.76 11.40
CA ARG A 442 12.15 -8.19 10.99
C ARG A 442 11.26 -8.55 12.18
N ARG A 443 11.79 -9.30 13.15
CA ARG A 443 11.09 -9.63 14.41
C ARG A 443 10.80 -8.37 15.23
N PHE A 444 11.80 -7.52 15.43
CA PHE A 444 11.63 -6.25 16.15
C PHE A 444 10.56 -5.37 15.50
N LYS A 445 10.57 -5.24 14.17
CA LYS A 445 9.55 -4.49 13.42
C LYS A 445 8.16 -5.08 13.57
N GLY A 446 8.03 -6.41 13.58
CA GLY A 446 6.77 -7.10 13.86
C GLY A 446 6.24 -6.77 15.25
N ASN A 447 7.10 -6.84 16.26
CA ASN A 447 6.74 -6.47 17.63
C ASN A 447 6.36 -4.99 17.72
N ALA A 448 7.12 -4.09 17.10
CA ALA A 448 6.81 -2.66 17.07
C ALA A 448 5.44 -2.38 16.41
N LEU A 449 5.07 -3.12 15.36
CA LEU A 449 3.75 -3.03 14.74
C LEU A 449 2.64 -3.49 15.69
N LEU A 450 2.83 -4.62 16.38
CA LEU A 450 1.88 -5.13 17.36
C LEU A 450 1.68 -4.12 18.51
N VAL A 451 2.76 -3.56 19.04
CA VAL A 451 2.67 -2.53 20.08
C VAL A 451 2.03 -1.25 19.55
N THR A 452 2.25 -0.88 18.28
CA THR A 452 1.56 0.27 17.68
C THR A 452 0.05 0.05 17.65
N GLY A 453 -0.39 -1.16 17.26
CA GLY A 453 -1.80 -1.54 17.29
C GLY A 453 -2.38 -1.53 18.71
N LEU A 454 -1.63 -2.04 19.68
CA LEU A 454 -2.02 -2.03 21.10
C LEU A 454 -2.15 -0.60 21.65
N VAL A 455 -1.20 0.31 21.36
CA VAL A 455 -1.31 1.73 21.73
C VAL A 455 -2.58 2.36 21.14
N GLY A 456 -2.87 2.08 19.87
CA GLY A 456 -4.10 2.56 19.22
C GLY A 456 -5.37 2.00 19.87
N LEU A 457 -5.37 0.72 20.23
CA LEU A 457 -6.48 0.07 20.93
C LEU A 457 -6.70 0.65 22.33
N THR A 458 -5.63 0.88 23.09
CA THR A 458 -5.69 1.50 24.42
C THR A 458 -6.18 2.95 24.34
N ALA A 459 -5.74 3.72 23.34
CA ALA A 459 -6.27 5.06 23.11
C ALA A 459 -7.77 5.03 22.75
N LEU A 460 -8.18 4.05 21.93
CA LEU A 460 -9.59 3.85 21.56
C LEU A 460 -10.45 3.45 22.77
N SER A 461 -9.98 2.57 23.65
CA SER A 461 -10.73 2.17 24.84
C SER A 461 -11.00 3.33 25.79
N GLY A 462 -10.14 4.36 25.77
CA GLY A 462 -10.38 5.63 26.49
C GLY A 462 -11.67 6.34 26.08
N ALA A 463 -12.16 6.17 24.85
CA ALA A 463 -13.46 6.70 24.43
C ALA A 463 -14.64 6.05 25.16
N PHE A 464 -14.52 4.77 25.53
CA PHE A 464 -15.55 4.09 26.32
C PHE A 464 -15.52 4.59 27.77
N VAL A 465 -14.32 4.76 28.34
CA VAL A 465 -14.14 5.32 29.69
C VAL A 465 -14.72 6.73 29.77
N ALA A 466 -14.38 7.59 28.82
CA ALA A 466 -14.92 8.96 28.77
C ALA A 466 -16.42 8.97 28.45
N GLY A 467 -16.90 8.08 27.57
CA GLY A 467 -18.31 8.03 27.18
C GLY A 467 -19.24 7.65 28.33
N LEU A 468 -18.82 6.72 29.18
CA LEU A 468 -19.58 6.21 30.33
C LEU A 468 -19.29 6.96 31.65
N ASP A 469 -18.43 7.99 31.62
CA ASP A 469 -17.92 8.65 32.82
C ASP A 469 -17.24 7.68 33.81
N ALA A 470 -16.72 6.56 33.28
CA ALA A 470 -16.15 5.47 34.05
C ALA A 470 -14.86 5.84 34.80
N GLY A 471 -14.26 6.99 34.47
CA GLY A 471 -13.12 7.56 35.19
C GLY A 471 -13.43 7.96 36.64
N LEU A 472 -14.73 8.09 36.99
CA LEU A 472 -15.21 8.49 38.32
C LEU A 472 -15.68 7.31 39.19
N VAL A 473 -15.55 6.06 38.70
CA VAL A 473 -16.04 4.87 39.41
C VAL A 473 -15.06 4.47 40.51
N TYR A 474 -13.84 4.08 40.13
CA TYR A 474 -12.74 3.82 41.07
C TYR A 474 -11.65 4.89 40.92
N ASN A 475 -11.33 5.61 41.99
CA ASN A 475 -10.39 6.72 41.98
C ASN A 475 -9.10 6.45 42.79
N GLU A 476 -8.77 5.18 42.92
CA GLU A 476 -7.54 4.66 43.52
C GLU A 476 -6.71 3.88 42.50
N PHE A 477 -5.42 3.71 42.80
CA PHE A 477 -4.47 2.92 42.02
C PHE A 477 -3.38 2.37 42.95
N PRO A 478 -2.93 1.10 42.81
CA PRO A 478 -3.29 0.14 41.76
C PRO A 478 -4.60 -0.62 42.01
N THR A 479 -5.22 -0.46 43.18
CA THR A 479 -6.47 -1.15 43.53
C THR A 479 -7.70 -0.49 42.89
N MET A 480 -8.82 -1.21 42.97
CA MET A 480 -10.19 -0.83 42.63
C MET A 480 -11.12 -1.44 43.69
N GLY A 481 -11.46 -0.66 44.72
CA GLY A 481 -12.28 -1.09 45.85
C GLY A 481 -11.49 -1.89 46.88
N GLY A 482 -10.23 -1.52 47.12
CA GLY A 482 -9.33 -2.22 48.06
C GLY A 482 -8.71 -3.52 47.55
N SER A 483 -9.09 -3.97 46.34
CA SER A 483 -8.53 -5.16 45.66
C SER A 483 -7.96 -4.79 44.29
N LEU A 484 -7.04 -5.58 43.71
CA LEU A 484 -6.51 -5.31 42.36
C LEU A 484 -7.53 -5.52 41.23
N ILE A 485 -8.54 -6.35 41.49
CA ILE A 485 -9.63 -6.67 40.58
C ILE A 485 -10.92 -6.35 41.34
N PRO A 486 -11.87 -5.59 40.74
CA PRO A 486 -13.17 -5.35 41.36
C PRO A 486 -13.93 -6.66 41.64
N PRO A 487 -14.94 -6.63 42.51
CA PRO A 487 -15.84 -7.77 42.73
C PRO A 487 -16.40 -8.33 41.40
N LYS A 488 -16.50 -9.65 41.29
CA LYS A 488 -16.90 -10.32 40.03
C LYS A 488 -18.32 -9.96 39.60
N ASP A 489 -19.21 -9.76 40.56
CA ASP A 489 -20.58 -9.31 40.39
C ASP A 489 -20.67 -7.88 39.84
N GLU A 490 -19.68 -7.04 40.11
CA GLU A 490 -19.57 -5.72 39.47
C GLU A 490 -18.98 -5.82 38.06
N LEU A 491 -18.05 -6.74 37.80
CA LEU A 491 -17.45 -6.89 36.46
C LEU A 491 -18.40 -7.52 35.44
N ILE A 492 -19.23 -8.47 35.87
CA ILE A 492 -20.20 -9.16 35.02
C ILE A 492 -21.55 -9.11 35.71
N SER A 493 -22.20 -7.94 35.63
CA SER A 493 -23.52 -7.73 36.19
C SER A 493 -24.59 -8.06 35.16
N SER A 494 -25.62 -8.80 35.58
CA SER A 494 -26.78 -9.06 34.73
C SER A 494 -27.67 -7.83 34.51
N ALA A 495 -27.41 -6.72 35.22
CA ALA A 495 -28.12 -5.46 35.00
C ALA A 495 -27.84 -4.84 33.62
N TYR A 496 -26.71 -5.21 33.00
CA TYR A 496 -26.33 -4.76 31.65
C TYR A 496 -26.74 -5.75 30.54
N ALA A 497 -27.43 -6.84 30.87
CA ALA A 497 -28.02 -7.74 29.88
C ALA A 497 -29.39 -7.20 29.47
N ILE A 498 -29.62 -7.02 28.17
CA ILE A 498 -30.93 -6.62 27.63
C ILE A 498 -31.78 -7.85 27.38
N ASN A 499 -31.16 -8.96 26.95
CA ASN A 499 -31.90 -10.18 26.65
C ASN A 499 -32.32 -10.87 27.96
N HIS A 500 -33.58 -11.34 28.02
CA HIS A 500 -34.11 -12.05 29.19
C HIS A 500 -33.31 -13.32 29.53
N ASP A 501 -32.71 -13.98 28.54
CA ASP A 501 -31.87 -15.17 28.71
C ASP A 501 -30.43 -14.86 29.15
N LYS A 502 -30.07 -13.58 29.28
CA LYS A 502 -28.73 -13.09 29.63
C LYS A 502 -27.64 -13.55 28.65
N SER A 503 -28.00 -13.87 27.41
CA SER A 503 -27.04 -14.24 26.35
C SER A 503 -26.07 -13.11 26.00
N ASP A 504 -26.41 -11.87 26.34
CA ASP A 504 -25.67 -10.66 26.00
C ASP A 504 -24.83 -10.07 27.15
N LEU A 505 -24.39 -10.90 28.10
CA LEU A 505 -23.48 -10.48 29.18
C LEU A 505 -22.17 -9.82 28.67
N TRP A 506 -21.79 -10.06 27.41
CA TRP A 506 -20.65 -9.40 26.76
C TRP A 506 -20.80 -7.86 26.69
N ARG A 507 -22.01 -7.32 26.83
CA ARG A 507 -22.24 -5.87 26.92
C ARG A 507 -21.51 -5.23 28.09
N ASN A 508 -21.23 -5.97 29.16
CA ASN A 508 -20.46 -5.46 30.30
C ASN A 508 -19.11 -4.87 29.85
N PHE A 509 -18.42 -5.49 28.89
CA PHE A 509 -17.12 -5.00 28.37
C PHE A 509 -17.20 -3.62 27.67
N PHE A 510 -18.40 -3.11 27.36
CA PHE A 510 -18.60 -1.87 26.60
C PHE A 510 -19.60 -0.89 27.22
N GLU A 511 -20.44 -1.34 28.15
CA GLU A 511 -21.53 -0.58 28.75
C GLU A 511 -21.47 -0.52 30.27
N ASN A 512 -20.77 -1.46 30.93
CA ASN A 512 -20.58 -1.44 32.37
C ASN A 512 -19.37 -0.55 32.72
N PRO A 513 -19.57 0.58 33.44
CA PRO A 513 -18.48 1.50 33.77
C PRO A 513 -17.34 0.84 34.55
N THR A 514 -17.65 -0.06 35.51
CA THR A 514 -16.62 -0.77 36.29
C THR A 514 -15.73 -1.63 35.38
N THR A 515 -16.35 -2.43 34.52
CA THR A 515 -15.64 -3.32 33.58
C THR A 515 -14.85 -2.55 32.55
N VAL A 516 -15.44 -1.51 31.96
CA VAL A 516 -14.75 -0.63 30.99
C VAL A 516 -13.54 0.07 31.62
N GLN A 517 -13.66 0.55 32.85
CA GLN A 517 -12.55 1.16 33.56
C GLN A 517 -11.43 0.12 33.84
N PHE A 518 -11.80 -1.07 34.30
CA PHE A 518 -10.86 -2.16 34.55
C PHE A 518 -10.13 -2.59 33.26
N ASP A 519 -10.86 -2.80 32.17
CA ASP A 519 -10.30 -3.20 30.87
C ASP A 519 -9.34 -2.15 30.33
N HIS A 520 -9.69 -0.86 30.45
CA HIS A 520 -8.80 0.22 30.04
C HIS A 520 -7.50 0.23 30.88
N ARG A 521 -7.58 0.05 32.21
CA ARG A 521 -6.41 -0.08 33.08
C ARG A 521 -5.55 -1.28 32.68
N LEU A 522 -6.17 -2.43 32.39
CA LEU A 522 -5.48 -3.63 31.94
C LEU A 522 -4.74 -3.40 30.62
N LEU A 523 -5.43 -2.82 29.63
CA LEU A 523 -4.83 -2.41 28.35
C LEU A 523 -3.68 -1.43 28.54
N ALA A 524 -3.81 -0.44 29.43
CA ALA A 524 -2.76 0.53 29.74
C ALA A 524 -1.53 -0.15 30.36
N MET A 525 -1.70 -1.07 31.32
CA MET A 525 -0.60 -1.84 31.90
C MET A 525 0.08 -2.73 30.86
N THR A 526 -0.69 -3.46 30.03
CA THR A 526 -0.13 -4.27 28.94
C THR A 526 0.62 -3.41 27.93
N THR A 527 0.11 -2.22 27.60
CA THR A 527 0.76 -1.26 26.70
C THR A 527 2.08 -0.77 27.28
N TYR A 528 2.08 -0.39 28.57
CA TYR A 528 3.29 0.06 29.25
C TYR A 528 4.35 -1.04 29.30
N LEU A 529 3.99 -2.26 29.72
CA LEU A 529 4.93 -3.39 29.73
C LEU A 529 5.44 -3.74 28.32
N SER A 530 4.60 -3.59 27.30
CA SER A 530 5.00 -3.83 25.91
C SER A 530 5.97 -2.77 25.38
N THR A 531 5.75 -1.49 25.69
CA THR A 531 6.67 -0.39 25.32
C THR A 531 7.99 -0.49 26.09
N MET A 532 7.96 -0.85 27.37
CA MET A 532 9.13 -1.20 28.17
C MET A 532 9.88 -2.39 27.53
N GLY A 533 9.18 -3.46 27.17
CA GLY A 533 9.77 -4.63 26.52
C GLY A 533 10.47 -4.29 25.20
N LEU A 534 9.86 -3.42 24.39
CA LEU A 534 10.52 -2.88 23.19
C LEU A 534 11.79 -2.11 23.54
N TYR A 535 11.74 -1.21 24.53
CA TYR A 535 12.92 -0.45 24.98
C TYR A 535 14.04 -1.37 25.48
N LEU A 536 13.75 -2.28 26.40
CA LEU A 536 14.71 -3.25 26.93
C LEU A 536 15.30 -4.13 25.83
N SER A 537 14.52 -4.50 24.80
CA SER A 537 15.05 -5.26 23.67
C SER A 537 16.17 -4.52 22.93
N THR A 538 16.12 -3.18 22.87
CA THR A 538 17.17 -2.34 22.23
C THR A 538 18.46 -2.23 23.05
N LEU A 539 18.44 -2.64 24.31
CA LEU A 539 19.62 -2.70 25.17
C LEU A 539 20.45 -3.97 24.93
N ARG A 540 19.84 -5.03 24.37
CA ARG A 540 20.54 -6.29 24.05
C ARG A 540 21.66 -6.02 23.03
N PRO A 541 22.93 -6.40 23.32
CA PRO A 541 24.07 -6.08 22.45
C PRO A 541 23.89 -6.50 20.99
N SER A 542 23.33 -7.70 20.78
CA SER A 542 23.08 -8.26 19.45
C SER A 542 22.10 -7.43 18.61
N LEU A 543 21.00 -6.94 19.21
CA LEU A 543 20.05 -6.08 18.50
C LEU A 543 20.61 -4.65 18.36
N ARG A 544 21.26 -4.15 19.41
CA ARG A 544 21.83 -2.79 19.45
C ARG A 544 22.86 -2.56 18.35
N ALA A 545 23.63 -3.58 17.98
CA ALA A 545 24.63 -3.53 16.91
C ALA A 545 24.03 -3.35 15.51
N VAL A 546 22.82 -3.87 15.27
CA VAL A 546 22.17 -3.86 13.95
C VAL A 546 21.06 -2.81 13.81
N LEU A 547 20.55 -2.29 14.93
CA LEU A 547 19.44 -1.33 14.94
C LEU A 547 19.93 0.10 14.65
N PRO A 548 19.32 0.85 13.72
CA PRO A 548 19.73 2.22 13.42
C PRO A 548 19.65 3.14 14.66
N LEU A 549 20.60 4.08 14.78
CA LEU A 549 20.63 5.03 15.90
C LEU A 549 19.35 5.85 16.01
N ALA A 550 18.80 6.31 14.88
CA ALA A 550 17.53 7.03 14.85
C ALA A 550 16.38 6.19 15.45
N THR A 551 16.30 4.90 15.12
CA THR A 551 15.30 3.99 15.68
C THR A 551 15.48 3.83 17.19
N ARG A 552 16.71 3.66 17.68
CA ARG A 552 17.00 3.56 19.12
C ARG A 552 16.54 4.80 19.88
N LYS A 553 16.81 6.01 19.36
CA LYS A 553 16.36 7.27 19.96
C LYS A 553 14.83 7.38 19.98
N LEU A 554 14.15 6.96 18.92
CA LEU A 554 12.69 6.96 18.85
C LEU A 554 12.06 5.97 19.83
N VAL A 555 12.66 4.80 20.03
CA VAL A 555 12.19 3.82 21.03
C VAL A 555 12.39 4.33 22.45
N LEU A 556 13.53 4.98 22.74
CA LEU A 556 13.75 5.66 24.02
C LEU A 556 12.68 6.75 24.25
N GLY A 557 12.42 7.58 23.23
CA GLY A 557 11.37 8.60 23.30
C GLY A 557 9.97 8.00 23.49
N THR A 558 9.66 6.89 22.83
CA THR A 558 8.42 6.12 23.03
C THR A 558 8.27 5.73 24.50
N PHE A 559 9.31 5.15 25.08
CA PHE A 559 9.28 4.72 26.48
C PHE A 559 9.18 5.91 27.45
N ALA A 560 9.88 7.01 27.19
CA ALA A 560 9.75 8.23 27.98
C ALA A 560 8.31 8.78 27.96
N VAL A 561 7.68 8.86 26.78
CA VAL A 561 6.27 9.29 26.65
C VAL A 561 5.32 8.30 27.33
N ALA A 562 5.60 7.00 27.28
CA ALA A 562 4.79 5.99 27.98
C ALA A 562 4.81 6.18 29.51
N ASN A 563 5.95 6.58 30.09
CA ASN A 563 6.03 6.92 31.51
C ASN A 563 5.16 8.14 31.85
N VAL A 564 5.25 9.20 31.05
CA VAL A 564 4.38 10.39 31.22
C VAL A 564 2.91 10.01 31.08
N GLN A 565 2.56 9.14 30.12
CA GLN A 565 1.19 8.70 29.89
C GLN A 565 0.61 7.95 31.09
N VAL A 566 1.39 7.05 31.72
CA VAL A 566 0.98 6.34 32.93
C VAL A 566 0.78 7.32 34.09
N LEU A 567 1.69 8.27 34.28
CA LEU A 567 1.55 9.31 35.33
C LEU A 567 0.28 10.13 35.11
N LEU A 568 0.02 10.60 33.89
CA LEU A 568 -1.20 11.32 33.55
C LEU A 568 -2.47 10.48 33.81
N GLY A 569 -2.43 9.18 33.51
CA GLY A 569 -3.56 8.28 33.73
C GLY A 569 -3.86 8.08 35.22
N ILE A 570 -2.83 7.82 36.01
CA ILE A 570 -2.93 7.70 37.48
C ILE A 570 -3.41 9.03 38.08
N SER A 571 -2.83 10.17 37.67
CA SER A 571 -3.27 11.49 38.15
C SER A 571 -4.71 11.80 37.76
N THR A 572 -5.17 11.39 36.57
CA THR A 572 -6.58 11.54 36.17
C THR A 572 -7.50 10.82 37.14
N LEU A 573 -7.12 9.63 37.63
CA LEU A 573 -7.92 8.89 38.61
C LEU A 573 -7.87 9.53 40.00
N LEU A 574 -6.67 9.80 40.52
CA LEU A 574 -6.48 10.28 41.89
C LEU A 574 -7.11 11.66 42.13
N TYR A 575 -7.17 12.52 41.11
CA TYR A 575 -7.74 13.86 41.20
C TYR A 575 -9.19 13.96 40.69
N LEU A 576 -9.90 12.84 40.52
CA LEU A 576 -11.31 12.82 40.09
C LEU A 576 -11.55 13.46 38.71
N VAL A 577 -10.75 13.04 37.73
CA VAL A 577 -10.84 13.43 36.31
C VAL A 577 -10.81 14.96 36.07
N PRO A 578 -9.79 15.71 36.54
CA PRO A 578 -9.70 17.13 36.22
C PRO A 578 -9.54 17.33 34.71
N VAL A 579 -10.35 18.20 34.12
CA VAL A 579 -10.38 18.44 32.66
C VAL A 579 -8.97 18.66 32.07
N PRO A 580 -8.08 19.48 32.66
CA PRO A 580 -6.74 19.68 32.10
C PRO A 580 -5.88 18.40 32.11
N VAL A 581 -5.96 17.59 33.16
CA VAL A 581 -5.17 16.36 33.31
C VAL A 581 -5.70 15.27 32.39
N ALA A 582 -7.03 15.13 32.30
CA ALA A 582 -7.68 14.19 31.39
C ALA A 582 -7.43 14.56 29.91
N ALA A 583 -7.49 15.84 29.56
CA ALA A 583 -7.13 16.33 28.22
C ALA A 583 -5.65 16.09 27.91
N ALA A 584 -4.75 16.32 28.88
CA ALA A 584 -3.33 15.99 28.74
C ALA A 584 -3.10 14.48 28.57
N HIS A 585 -3.84 13.63 29.29
CA HIS A 585 -3.78 12.17 29.13
C HIS A 585 -4.22 11.75 27.72
N GLN A 586 -5.28 12.35 27.18
CA GLN A 586 -5.69 12.13 25.79
C GLN A 586 -4.61 12.60 24.80
N ALA A 587 -4.06 13.79 24.98
CA ALA A 587 -2.96 14.33 24.17
C ALA A 587 -1.72 13.41 24.20
N GLY A 588 -1.37 12.90 25.38
CA GLY A 588 -0.25 11.98 25.60
C GLY A 588 -0.44 10.64 24.90
N SER A 589 -1.67 10.12 24.81
CA SER A 589 -1.98 8.89 24.07
C SER A 589 -1.67 9.03 22.57
N VAL A 590 -2.06 10.16 21.96
CA VAL A 590 -1.77 10.46 20.55
C VAL A 590 -0.28 10.72 20.35
N ALA A 591 0.39 11.35 21.31
CA ALA A 591 1.84 11.53 21.30
C ALA A 591 2.57 10.17 21.34
N LEU A 592 2.14 9.24 22.18
CA LEU A 592 2.69 7.88 22.22
C LEU A 592 2.51 7.16 20.87
N LEU A 593 1.33 7.27 20.27
CA LEU A 593 1.05 6.75 18.93
C LEU A 593 1.96 7.40 17.86
N THR A 594 2.24 8.70 17.98
CA THR A 594 3.16 9.47 17.11
C THR A 594 4.54 8.85 17.10
N PHE A 595 5.10 8.58 18.29
CA PHE A 595 6.42 7.97 18.45
C PHE A 595 6.45 6.54 17.88
N MET A 596 5.41 5.74 18.11
CA MET A 596 5.31 4.40 17.53
C MET A 596 5.26 4.43 15.99
N ILE A 597 4.48 5.33 15.40
CA ILE A 597 4.46 5.53 13.93
C ILE A 597 5.84 5.98 13.43
N ALA A 598 6.52 6.85 14.15
CA ALA A 598 7.88 7.29 13.80
C ALA A 598 8.89 6.12 13.83
N VAL A 599 8.81 5.22 14.82
CA VAL A 599 9.60 3.97 14.88
C VAL A 599 9.30 3.09 13.66
N MET A 600 8.03 2.90 13.31
CA MET A 600 7.65 2.14 12.12
C MET A 600 8.18 2.78 10.83
N ALA A 601 8.11 4.11 10.74
CA ALA A 601 8.64 4.86 9.63
C ALA A 601 10.17 4.81 9.57
N SER A 602 10.91 4.68 10.68
CA SER A 602 12.38 4.54 10.63
C SER A 602 12.76 3.19 10.07
N LEU A 603 12.02 2.12 10.34
CA LEU A 603 12.28 0.78 9.79
C LEU A 603 11.57 0.52 8.44
N ARG A 604 11.10 1.58 7.78
CA ARG A 604 10.50 1.50 6.45
C ARG A 604 11.57 1.37 5.37
N ARG A 605 11.37 0.45 4.42
CA ARG A 605 12.15 0.38 3.18
C ARG A 605 11.86 1.63 2.32
N PRO A 606 12.86 2.25 1.66
CA PRO A 606 12.62 3.34 0.72
C PRO A 606 11.54 2.97 -0.30
N GLY A 607 10.69 3.92 -0.71
CA GLY A 607 9.62 3.70 -1.67
C GLY A 607 10.11 3.15 -3.02
N ALA A 608 9.23 2.47 -3.77
CA ALA A 608 9.61 1.88 -5.05
C ALA A 608 10.16 2.92 -6.04
N VAL A 609 9.46 4.05 -6.19
CA VAL A 609 9.90 5.18 -7.01
C VAL A 609 11.22 5.76 -6.52
N ALA A 610 11.38 5.96 -5.21
CA ALA A 610 12.63 6.47 -4.64
C ALA A 610 13.83 5.55 -4.93
N ARG A 611 13.64 4.23 -4.92
CA ARG A 611 14.68 3.27 -5.33
C ARG A 611 14.99 3.37 -6.82
N LEU A 612 13.98 3.44 -7.68
CA LEU A 612 14.17 3.62 -9.14
C LEU A 612 15.00 4.87 -9.45
N TRP A 613 14.71 5.99 -8.79
CA TRP A 613 15.49 7.22 -8.93
C TRP A 613 16.96 7.04 -8.52
N ARG A 614 17.23 6.29 -7.44
CA ARG A 614 18.61 6.00 -7.01
C ARG A 614 19.34 5.05 -7.95
N ASP A 615 18.65 4.03 -8.45
CA ASP A 615 19.23 3.09 -9.41
C ASP A 615 19.59 3.81 -10.72
N ALA A 616 18.73 4.73 -11.17
CA ALA A 616 19.01 5.59 -12.34
C ALA A 616 20.19 6.55 -12.09
N ALA A 617 20.23 7.21 -10.93
CA ALA A 617 21.34 8.11 -10.57
C ALA A 617 22.68 7.38 -10.42
N ALA A 618 22.68 6.12 -9.96
CA ALA A 618 23.88 5.30 -9.88
C ALA A 618 24.41 4.91 -11.26
N LYS A 619 23.53 4.62 -12.22
CA LYS A 619 23.89 4.32 -13.62
C LYS A 619 24.44 5.53 -14.38
N ALA A 620 24.05 6.74 -13.98
CA ALA A 620 24.48 7.98 -14.63
C ALA A 620 25.87 8.48 -14.16
N LYS A 621 26.46 7.92 -13.10
CA LYS A 621 27.82 8.30 -12.67
C LYS A 621 28.85 7.62 -13.58
N PRO A 622 29.76 8.37 -14.24
CA PRO A 622 30.83 7.77 -15.03
C PRO A 622 31.73 6.93 -14.11
N VAL A 623 32.07 5.72 -14.55
CA VAL A 623 33.09 4.89 -13.93
C VAL A 623 34.42 5.65 -14.05
N PRO A 624 35.16 5.93 -12.96
CA PRO A 624 36.49 6.51 -13.09
C PRO A 624 37.36 5.52 -13.89
N GLN A 625 37.83 5.94 -15.06
CA GLN A 625 38.85 5.22 -15.80
C GLN A 625 40.07 5.11 -14.87
N LYS A 626 40.47 3.87 -14.55
CA LYS A 626 41.73 3.57 -13.88
C LYS A 626 42.80 3.33 -14.92
#